data_AF-A0A0S3TDZ6-F1
#
_entry.id   AF-A0A0S3TDZ6-F1
#
_cell.length_a   1.000
_cell.length_b   1.000
_cell.length_c   1.000
_cell.angle_alpha   90.00
_cell.angle_beta   90.00
_cell.angle_gamma   90.00
#
_symmetry.space_group_name_H-M   'P 1'
#
loop_
_entity.id
_entity.type
_entity.pdbx_description
1 polymer ?
#
loop_
_entity_poly.entity_id
_entity_poly.type
_entity_poly.pdbx_seq_one_letter_code
_entity_poly.pdbx_strand_id
1 'polypeptide(L)'
;MMLETIAAVPGMVGGMLLHLKSLRKFQHSGGWIKALLEEAENERMHLMTMVELVQPKWHERLLIFTAQGVFFNAFFVFYLLSPKAAHRFVGYLEEEAVISYTQHLEAIESGKVENVPAPAIA
;
A
#
# COMPACT_ATOMS: atom_id res chain seq x y z
N MET A 1 1.29 -6.49 8.36
CA MET A 1 0.24 -5.56 8.85
C MET A 1 0.66 -4.10 8.80
N MET A 2 1.72 -3.67 9.51
CA MET A 2 2.15 -2.25 9.49
C MET A 2 2.52 -1.74 8.09
N LEU A 3 3.22 -2.54 7.28
CA LEU A 3 3.64 -2.14 5.93
C LEU A 3 2.46 -1.89 5.00
N GLU A 4 1.42 -2.75 5.03
CA GLU A 4 0.22 -2.61 4.20
C GLU A 4 -0.54 -1.30 4.45
N THR A 5 -0.51 -0.79 5.69
CA THR A 5 -1.13 0.51 6.03
C THR A 5 -0.43 1.70 5.38
N ILE A 6 0.83 1.52 4.99
CA ILE A 6 1.67 2.50 4.30
C ILE A 6 1.63 2.25 2.78
N ALA A 7 1.62 0.98 2.35
CA ALA A 7 1.58 0.56 0.94
C ALA A 7 0.31 1.05 0.20
N ALA A 8 -0.83 1.16 0.89
CA ALA A 8 -2.05 1.70 0.30
C ALA A 8 -2.03 3.23 0.04
N VAL A 9 -1.05 3.97 0.58
CA VAL A 9 -1.02 5.44 0.52
C VAL A 9 -0.56 5.98 -0.85
N PRO A 10 0.52 5.47 -1.47
CA PRO A 10 1.02 5.99 -2.74
C PRO A 10 0.02 6.00 -3.90
N GLY A 11 -0.68 4.88 -4.13
CA GLY A 11 -1.72 4.78 -5.16
C GLY A 11 -2.83 5.81 -4.95
N MET A 12 -3.27 5.99 -3.69
CA MET A 12 -4.30 6.97 -3.33
C MET A 12 -3.83 8.41 -3.58
N VAL A 13 -2.62 8.76 -3.16
CA VAL A 13 -2.05 10.10 -3.36
C VAL A 13 -1.87 10.40 -4.85
N GLY A 14 -1.29 9.46 -5.61
CA GLY A 14 -1.07 9.61 -7.05
C GLY A 14 -2.38 9.72 -7.83
N GLY A 15 -3.34 8.84 -7.53
CA GLY A 15 -4.69 8.84 -8.11
C GLY A 15 -5.43 10.15 -7.83
N MET A 16 -5.42 10.63 -6.58
CA MET A 16 -6.02 11.90 -6.18
C MET A 16 -5.39 13.09 -6.92
N LEU A 17 -4.06 13.18 -6.95
CA LEU A 17 -3.35 14.29 -7.60
C LEU A 17 -3.60 14.32 -9.11
N LEU A 18 -3.60 13.16 -9.77
CA LEU A 18 -3.94 13.05 -11.19
C LEU A 18 -5.41 13.37 -11.46
N HIS A 19 -6.32 12.94 -10.59
CA HIS A 19 -7.75 13.27 -10.67
C HIS A 19 -7.97 14.78 -10.62
N LEU A 20 -7.43 15.45 -9.60
CA LEU A 20 -7.55 16.91 -9.48
C LEU A 20 -6.89 17.66 -10.64
N LYS A 21 -5.76 17.16 -11.14
CA LYS A 21 -5.09 17.72 -12.33
C LYS A 21 -5.94 17.59 -13.58
N SER A 22 -6.57 16.43 -13.79
CA SER A 22 -7.47 16.16 -14.93
C SER A 22 -8.66 17.12 -14.93
N LEU A 23 -9.30 17.32 -13.77
CA LEU A 23 -10.42 18.26 -13.62
C LEU A 23 -10.01 19.70 -13.94
N ARG A 24 -8.92 20.19 -13.34
CA ARG A 24 -8.48 21.59 -13.52
C ARG A 24 -7.95 21.89 -14.92
N LYS A 25 -7.50 20.88 -15.66
CA LYS A 25 -7.00 21.02 -17.03
C LYS A 25 -8.00 20.60 -18.10
N PHE A 26 -9.15 20.04 -17.73
CA PHE A 26 -10.12 19.43 -18.65
C PHE A 26 -9.47 18.41 -19.59
N GLN A 27 -8.59 17.55 -19.05
CA GLN A 27 -7.79 16.59 -19.82
C GLN A 27 -8.06 15.16 -19.37
N HIS A 28 -8.14 14.22 -20.31
CA HIS A 28 -8.25 12.79 -20.02
C HIS A 28 -6.95 12.26 -19.38
N SER A 29 -7.06 11.35 -18.40
CA SER A 29 -5.92 10.81 -17.65
C SER A 29 -5.39 9.47 -18.18
N GLY A 30 -5.95 8.94 -19.27
CA GLY A 30 -5.46 7.73 -19.93
C GLY A 30 -5.59 6.45 -19.10
N GLY A 31 -6.54 6.40 -18.16
CA GLY A 31 -6.77 5.24 -17.28
C GLY A 31 -5.93 5.22 -16.00
N TRP A 32 -4.90 6.07 -15.88
CA TRP A 32 -3.97 6.09 -14.75
C TRP A 32 -4.64 6.32 -13.39
N ILE A 33 -5.70 7.14 -13.33
CA ILE A 33 -6.41 7.38 -12.06
C ILE A 33 -7.01 6.06 -11.55
N LYS A 34 -7.66 5.31 -12.44
CA LYS A 34 -8.32 4.05 -12.06
C LYS A 34 -7.28 3.03 -11.58
N ALA A 35 -6.21 2.84 -12.34
CA ALA A 35 -5.15 1.91 -11.99
C ALA A 35 -4.56 2.19 -10.59
N LEU A 36 -4.25 3.45 -10.28
CA LEU A 36 -3.67 3.82 -8.98
C LEU A 36 -4.66 3.69 -7.81
N LEU A 37 -5.95 3.90 -8.04
CA LEU A 37 -6.97 3.69 -7.01
C LEU A 37 -7.24 2.20 -6.80
N GLU A 38 -7.19 1.38 -7.85
CA GLU A 38 -7.27 -0.09 -7.76
C GLU A 38 -6.04 -0.65 -7.03
N GLU A 39 -4.84 -0.11 -7.25
CA GLU A 39 -3.63 -0.45 -6.48
C GLU A 39 -3.80 -0.13 -4.99
N ALA A 40 -4.25 1.09 -4.65
CA ALA A 40 -4.50 1.47 -3.27
C ALA A 40 -5.58 0.59 -2.60
N GLU A 41 -6.59 0.17 -3.36
CA GLU A 41 -7.60 -0.78 -2.88
C GLU A 41 -7.03 -2.18 -2.69
N ASN A 42 -6.17 -2.65 -3.60
CA ASN A 42 -5.52 -3.94 -3.50
C ASN A 42 -4.66 -4.05 -2.23
N GLU A 43 -3.83 -3.04 -1.94
CA GLU A 43 -3.04 -3.01 -0.70
C GLU A 43 -3.91 -2.89 0.56
N ARG A 44 -5.04 -2.17 0.47
CA ARG A 44 -6.03 -2.17 1.56
C ARG A 44 -6.63 -3.56 1.77
N MET A 45 -6.84 -4.35 0.72
CA MET A 45 -7.32 -5.72 0.85
C MET A 45 -6.27 -6.63 1.50
N HIS A 46 -4.97 -6.49 1.18
CA HIS A 46 -3.89 -7.18 1.90
C HIS A 46 -3.96 -6.91 3.41
N LEU A 47 -4.14 -5.64 3.80
CA LEU A 47 -4.33 -5.26 5.20
C LEU A 47 -5.56 -5.94 5.82
N MET A 48 -6.71 -5.93 5.15
CA MET A 48 -7.95 -6.50 5.69
C MET A 48 -7.84 -8.02 5.89
N THR A 49 -7.20 -8.74 4.97
CA THR A 49 -6.88 -10.16 5.13
C THR A 49 -6.02 -10.41 6.36
N MET A 50 -4.99 -9.57 6.59
CA MET A 50 -4.12 -9.70 7.76
C MET A 50 -4.82 -9.39 9.08
N VAL A 51 -5.82 -8.50 9.07
CA VAL A 51 -6.61 -8.17 10.27
C VAL A 51 -7.50 -9.35 10.69
N GLU A 52 -7.99 -10.18 9.76
CA GLU A 52 -8.71 -11.40 10.13
C GLU A 52 -7.83 -12.42 10.86
N LEU A 53 -6.52 -12.42 10.58
CA LEU A 53 -5.55 -13.29 11.25
C LEU A 53 -5.03 -12.71 12.56
N VAL A 54 -4.78 -11.41 12.61
CA VAL A 54 -4.16 -10.73 13.77
C VAL A 54 -4.88 -9.42 14.03
N GLN A 55 -5.41 -9.24 15.24
CA GLN A 55 -6.06 -7.99 15.64
C GLN A 55 -5.05 -7.02 16.27
N PRO A 56 -4.91 -5.78 15.76
CA PRO A 56 -3.93 -4.83 16.29
C PRO A 56 -4.33 -4.31 17.68
N LYS A 57 -3.36 -4.24 18.58
CA LYS A 57 -3.48 -3.63 19.91
C LYS A 57 -3.57 -2.11 19.80
N TRP A 58 -4.05 -1.45 20.85
CA TRP A 58 -4.26 0.00 20.86
C TRP A 58 -2.99 0.81 20.54
N HIS A 59 -1.81 0.37 21.00
CA HIS A 59 -0.55 1.06 20.75
C HIS A 59 -0.07 0.88 19.30
N GLU A 60 -0.33 -0.29 18.69
CA GLU A 60 -0.05 -0.52 17.26
C GLU A 60 -0.96 0.36 16.40
N ARG A 61 -2.23 0.53 16.79
CA ARG A 61 -3.15 1.46 16.12
C ARG A 61 -2.69 2.91 16.22
N LEU A 62 -2.18 3.33 17.38
CA LEU A 62 -1.58 4.66 17.56
C LEU A 62 -0.33 4.85 16.69
N LEU A 63 0.50 3.82 16.59
CA LEU A 63 1.68 3.81 15.72
C LEU A 63 1.28 3.95 14.25
N ILE A 64 0.31 3.15 13.79
CA ILE A 64 -0.24 3.23 12.42
C ILE A 64 -0.75 4.64 12.13
N PHE A 65 -1.58 5.20 13.03
CA PHE A 65 -2.12 6.55 12.87
C PHE A 65 -1.01 7.60 12.70
N THR A 66 0.02 7.53 13.54
CA THR A 66 1.16 8.46 13.51
C THR A 66 1.99 8.27 12.23
N ALA A 67 2.29 7.01 11.88
CA ALA A 67 3.07 6.68 10.69
C ALA A 67 2.35 7.12 9.41
N GLN A 68 1.04 6.88 9.30
CA GLN A 68 0.22 7.36 8.18
C GLN A 68 0.20 8.88 8.12
N GLY A 69 0.02 9.56 9.25
CA GLY A 69 0.05 11.02 9.31
C GLY A 69 1.35 11.61 8.78
N VAL A 70 2.49 11.04 9.14
CA VAL A 70 3.81 11.47 8.63
C VAL A 70 3.99 11.09 7.17
N PHE A 71 3.78 9.81 6.83
CA PHE A 71 4.08 9.27 5.51
C PHE A 71 3.18 9.87 4.43
N PHE A 72 1.89 10.05 4.68
CA PHE A 72 0.97 10.68 3.74
C PHE A 72 1.46 12.08 3.35
N ASN A 73 1.78 12.93 4.34
CA ASN A 73 2.22 14.30 4.08
C ASN A 73 3.57 14.33 3.36
N ALA A 74 4.53 13.49 3.78
CA ALA A 74 5.83 13.40 3.14
C ALA A 74 5.72 12.91 1.68
N PHE A 75 4.95 11.84 1.45
CA PHE A 75 4.75 11.26 0.11
C PHE A 75 3.94 12.20 -0.79
N PHE A 76 2.95 12.92 -0.26
CA PHE A 76 2.22 13.95 -0.99
C PHE A 76 3.14 15.04 -1.52
N VAL A 77 4.00 15.61 -0.67
CA VAL A 77 5.00 16.61 -1.09
C VAL A 77 5.98 16.00 -2.09
N PHE A 78 6.46 14.79 -1.83
CA PHE A 78 7.37 14.09 -2.73
C PHE A 78 6.77 13.87 -4.13
N TYR A 79 5.51 13.45 -4.22
CA TYR A 79 4.80 13.25 -5.49
C TYR A 79 4.61 14.57 -6.23
N LEU A 80 4.34 15.67 -5.53
CA LEU A 80 4.26 17.01 -6.14
C LEU A 80 5.61 17.44 -6.73
N LEU A 81 6.72 17.14 -6.05
CA LEU A 81 8.06 17.49 -6.51
C LEU A 81 8.50 16.63 -7.70
N SER A 82 8.26 15.32 -7.66
CA SER A 82 8.64 14.41 -8.75
C SER A 82 7.80 13.14 -8.77
N PRO A 83 6.73 13.10 -9.60
CA PRO A 83 5.91 11.89 -9.78
C PRO A 83 6.74 10.69 -10.28
N LYS A 84 7.74 10.94 -11.14
CA LYS A 84 8.61 9.88 -11.68
C LYS A 84 9.45 9.23 -10.58
N ALA A 85 10.01 10.02 -9.67
CA ALA A 85 10.77 9.49 -8.55
C ALA A 85 9.86 8.80 -7.54
N ALA A 86 8.65 9.33 -7.29
CA ALA A 86 7.65 8.70 -6.42
C ALA A 86 7.25 7.31 -6.93
N HIS A 87 6.94 7.17 -8.22
CA HIS A 87 6.64 5.86 -8.82
C HIS A 87 7.82 4.89 -8.76
N ARG A 88 9.05 5.38 -8.96
CA ARG A 88 10.24 4.53 -8.82
C ARG A 88 10.46 4.08 -7.39
N PHE A 89 10.22 4.96 -6.41
CA PHE A 89 10.30 4.63 -5.00
C PHE A 89 9.32 3.52 -4.63
N VAL A 90 8.05 3.63 -5.07
CA VAL A 90 7.05 2.55 -4.87
C VAL A 90 7.52 1.26 -5.53
N GLY A 91 8.03 1.31 -6.76
CA GLY A 91 8.59 0.12 -7.42
C GLY A 91 9.65 -0.60 -6.59
N TYR A 92 10.53 0.12 -5.90
CA TYR A 92 11.50 -0.50 -4.97
C TYR A 92 10.85 -1.08 -3.71
N LEU A 93 9.77 -0.48 -3.20
CA LEU A 93 9.02 -1.08 -2.09
C LEU A 93 8.39 -2.41 -2.51
N GLU A 94 7.85 -2.49 -3.73
CA GLU A 94 7.26 -3.71 -4.25
C GLU A 94 8.29 -4.81 -4.52
N GLU A 95 9.51 -4.44 -4.97
CA GLU A 95 10.62 -5.39 -5.09
C GLU A 95 10.95 -6.03 -3.73
N GLU A 96 11.01 -5.23 -2.67
CA GLU A 96 11.20 -5.72 -1.29
C GLU A 96 10.00 -6.53 -0.79
N ALA A 97 8.77 -6.17 -1.18
CA ALA A 97 7.57 -6.93 -0.83
C ALA A 97 7.61 -8.35 -1.43
N VAL A 98 8.02 -8.49 -2.70
CA VAL A 98 8.19 -9.80 -3.36
C VAL A 98 9.21 -10.65 -2.63
N ILE A 99 10.36 -10.07 -2.25
CA ILE A 99 11.40 -10.78 -1.48
C ILE A 99 10.82 -11.25 -0.14
N SER A 100 10.15 -10.36 0.59
CA SER A 100 9.53 -10.67 1.88
C SER A 100 8.50 -11.79 1.76
N TYR A 101 7.55 -11.71 0.84
CA TYR A 101 6.52 -12.75 0.66
C TYR A 101 7.12 -14.10 0.24
N THR A 102 8.18 -14.10 -0.56
CA THR A 102 8.91 -15.33 -0.90
C THR A 102 9.50 -16.00 0.34
N GLN A 103 10.11 -15.22 1.24
CA GLN A 103 10.64 -15.73 2.51
C GLN A 103 9.54 -16.29 3.42
N HIS A 104 8.36 -15.68 3.44
CA HIS A 104 7.21 -16.19 4.20
C HIS A 104 6.74 -17.54 3.64
N LEU A 105 6.69 -17.69 2.31
CA LEU A 105 6.35 -18.96 1.66
C LEU A 105 7.36 -20.05 2.00
N GLU A 106 8.66 -19.76 1.90
CA GLU A 106 9.73 -20.70 2.28
C GLU A 106 9.66 -21.11 3.76
N ALA A 107 9.27 -20.18 4.65
CA ALA A 107 9.08 -20.47 6.07
C ALA A 107 7.91 -21.44 6.32
N ILE A 108 6.85 -21.33 5.52
CA ILE A 108 5.72 -22.26 5.54
C ILE A 108 6.16 -23.64 5.00
N GLU A 109 6.81 -23.67 3.84
CA GLU A 109 7.26 -24.93 3.19
C GLU A 109 8.29 -25.70 4.02
N SER A 110 9.16 -24.99 4.75
CA SER A 110 10.14 -25.59 5.67
C SER A 110 9.55 -25.99 7.02
N GLY A 111 8.27 -25.72 7.27
CA GLY A 111 7.57 -26.04 8.52
C GLY A 111 7.95 -25.15 9.71
N LYS A 112 8.63 -24.03 9.48
CA LYS A 112 8.94 -23.03 10.53
C LYS A 112 7.71 -22.24 10.94
N VAL A 113 6.77 -22.06 10.02
CA VAL A 113 5.49 -21.36 10.22
C VAL A 113 4.37 -22.31 9.83
N GLU A 114 3.32 -22.38 10.67
CA GLU A 114 2.14 -23.19 10.40
C GLU A 114 1.32 -22.59 9.24
N ASN A 115 0.90 -23.44 8.30
CA ASN A 115 0.00 -23.03 7.23
C ASN A 115 -1.46 -23.12 7.69
N VAL A 116 -2.03 -21.99 8.09
CA VAL A 116 -3.44 -21.90 8.51
C VAL A 116 -4.35 -21.68 7.30
N PRO A 117 -5.65 -22.04 7.38
CA PRO A 117 -6.61 -21.75 6.32
C PRO A 117 -6.68 -20.26 5.99
N ALA A 118 -6.79 -19.94 4.70
CA ALA A 118 -6.94 -18.56 4.25
C ALA A 118 -8.26 -17.94 4.79
N PRO A 119 -8.25 -16.66 5.19
CA PRO A 119 -9.46 -15.95 5.60
C PRO A 119 -10.45 -15.80 4.43
N ALA A 120 -11.74 -15.63 4.72
CA ALA A 120 -12.80 -15.62 3.69
C ALA A 120 -12.79 -14.36 2.80
N ILE A 121 -12.14 -13.30 3.25
CA ILE A 121 -11.99 -12.03 2.53
C ILE A 121 -10.88 -12.07 1.46
N ALA A 122 -10.00 -13.08 1.50
CA ALA A 122 -8.83 -13.22 0.63
C ALA A 122 -9.18 -13.77 -0.76
#